data_AF-A0A8J6U796-F1
#
_entry.id   AF-A0A8J6U796-F1
#
_cell.length_a   1.000
_cell.length_b   1.000
_cell.length_c   1.000
_cell.angle_alpha   90.00
_cell.angle_beta   90.00
_cell.angle_gamma   90.00
#
_symmetry.space_group_name_H-M   'P 1'
#
loop_
_entity.id
_entity.type
_entity.pdbx_description
1 polymer ?
#
loop_
_entity_poly.entity_id
_entity_poly.type
_entity_poly.pdbx_seq_one_letter_code
_entity_poly.pdbx_strand_id
1 'polypeptide(L)'
;MIQYVLLFVLGFLSALLLALLVAPALWRRAVRLTRNRLESTLPMTMAEIQADKDAVRADYAMAVRRLEMSLKAAQDKVLTQSVDISRYQEDLKLLDAERAEKAAALQSLAGREEELNAALERLRKNQEELERRARELDDMGARYEDASYSSSNRQIELVSREAEIERLTAEITSLRRTRKDGEERIRALEEDNKAIREALLLEKRRVTEAEQKLERMRTELSDCEEKLERREREIVRLREKSGQSGGLDEDDDEEDLPPGSDEKSRQEARMTRLLRENKKIRAELSELKAMPRAAPDQDDLLRDQMHQLAAQVVAMTAKLEGPDSPIESALAKAETSGKEAALPSLAERIRALQGRGAG
;
A
#
# COMPACT_ATOMS: atom_id res chain seq x y z
N MET A 1 -126.14 49.39 133.14
CA MET A 1 -125.12 49.19 132.09
C MET A 1 -123.70 49.38 132.60
N ILE A 2 -123.26 50.59 132.99
CA ILE A 2 -121.84 50.90 133.34
C ILE A 2 -121.20 49.91 134.31
N GLN A 3 -121.91 49.48 135.36
CA GLN A 3 -121.40 48.52 136.35
C GLN A 3 -120.87 47.19 135.75
N TYR A 4 -121.53 46.65 134.72
CA TYR A 4 -121.08 45.42 134.07
C TYR A 4 -119.82 45.65 133.23
N VAL A 5 -119.68 46.81 132.59
CA VAL A 5 -118.46 47.20 131.87
C VAL A 5 -117.30 47.37 132.85
N LEU A 6 -117.53 47.98 134.00
CA LEU A 6 -116.51 48.22 135.02
C LEU A 6 -116.01 46.90 135.65
N LEU A 7 -116.92 45.95 135.93
CA LEU A 7 -116.56 44.59 136.35
C LEU A 7 -115.82 43.80 135.25
N PHE A 8 -116.22 43.94 133.99
CA PHE A 8 -115.52 43.30 132.86
C PHE A 8 -114.10 43.85 132.70
N VAL A 9 -113.91 45.17 132.76
CA VAL A 9 -112.58 45.81 132.71
C VAL A 9 -111.72 45.39 133.90
N LEU A 10 -112.27 45.34 135.11
CA LEU A 10 -111.53 44.87 136.30
C LEU A 10 -111.15 43.39 136.21
N GLY A 11 -112.04 42.54 135.70
CA GLY A 11 -111.77 41.12 135.43
C GLY A 11 -110.70 40.92 134.35
N PHE A 12 -110.76 41.70 133.27
CA PHE A 12 -109.74 41.68 132.22
C PHE A 12 -108.38 42.19 132.73
N LEU A 13 -108.35 43.28 133.50
CA LEU A 13 -107.11 43.85 134.04
C LEU A 13 -106.44 42.90 135.04
N SER A 14 -107.22 42.22 135.89
CA SER A 14 -106.70 41.23 136.84
C SER A 14 -106.23 39.94 136.14
N ALA A 15 -106.95 39.45 135.12
CA ALA A 15 -106.49 38.35 134.28
C ALA A 15 -105.21 38.69 133.52
N LEU A 16 -105.10 39.91 132.97
CA LEU A 16 -103.91 40.43 132.29
C LEU A 16 -102.72 40.53 133.26
N LEU A 17 -102.93 41.03 134.47
CA LEU A 17 -101.89 41.15 135.50
C LEU A 17 -101.38 39.77 135.95
N LEU A 18 -102.27 38.80 136.13
CA LEU A 18 -101.89 37.41 136.41
C LEU A 18 -101.13 36.78 135.23
N ALA A 19 -101.56 36.99 133.99
CA ALA A 19 -100.86 36.51 132.80
C ALA A 19 -99.44 37.12 132.70
N LEU A 20 -99.30 38.41 132.98
CA LEU A 20 -98.02 39.13 132.92
C LEU A 20 -97.06 38.70 134.06
N LEU A 21 -97.59 38.27 135.20
CA LEU A 21 -96.82 37.68 136.31
C LEU A 21 -96.36 36.24 136.00
N VAL A 22 -97.19 35.43 135.34
CA VAL A 22 -96.90 34.01 135.02
C VAL A 22 -96.08 33.83 133.74
N ALA A 23 -96.27 34.68 132.74
CA ALA A 23 -95.52 34.65 131.47
C ALA A 23 -93.99 34.56 131.62
N PRO A 24 -93.30 35.40 132.44
CA PRO A 24 -91.85 35.30 132.62
C PRO A 24 -91.40 34.01 133.33
N ALA A 25 -92.28 33.31 134.06
CA ALA A 25 -91.97 32.00 134.64
C ALA A 25 -92.10 30.89 133.59
N LEU A 26 -93.16 30.91 132.77
CA LEU A 26 -93.34 29.98 131.66
C LEU A 26 -92.24 30.12 130.60
N TRP A 27 -91.85 31.35 130.24
CA TRP A 27 -90.78 31.61 129.29
C TRP A 27 -89.43 31.08 129.77
N ARG A 28 -89.07 31.32 131.05
CA ARG A 28 -87.85 30.72 131.66
C ARG A 28 -87.89 29.20 131.62
N ARG A 29 -89.04 28.56 131.88
CA ARG A 29 -89.19 27.10 131.81
C ARG A 29 -89.05 26.57 130.38
N ALA A 30 -89.63 27.26 129.40
CA ALA A 30 -89.50 26.91 127.98
C ALA A 30 -88.04 27.00 127.50
N VAL A 31 -87.36 28.11 127.78
CA VAL A 31 -85.94 28.30 127.44
C VAL A 31 -85.04 27.26 128.13
N ARG A 32 -85.33 26.88 129.38
CA ARG A 32 -84.56 25.83 130.07
C ARG A 32 -84.78 24.46 129.43
N LEU A 33 -86.01 24.13 129.01
CA LEU A 33 -86.30 22.89 128.30
C LEU A 33 -85.67 22.83 126.90
N THR A 34 -85.73 23.91 126.11
CA THR A 34 -85.07 23.92 124.79
C THR A 34 -83.55 23.89 124.92
N ARG A 35 -82.97 24.61 125.89
CA ARG A 35 -81.53 24.55 126.19
C ARG A 35 -81.09 23.15 126.57
N ASN A 36 -81.71 22.51 127.58
CA ASN A 36 -81.37 21.15 127.99
C ASN A 36 -81.52 20.13 126.83
N ARG A 37 -82.50 20.32 125.95
CA ARG A 37 -82.70 19.44 124.78
C ARG A 37 -81.64 19.68 123.70
N LEU A 38 -81.23 20.93 123.48
CA LEU A 38 -80.15 21.26 122.55
C LEU A 38 -78.78 20.76 123.04
N GLU A 39 -78.48 20.96 124.33
CA GLU A 39 -77.26 20.47 125.00
C GLU A 39 -77.17 18.93 125.03
N SER A 40 -78.30 18.21 124.96
CA SER A 40 -78.32 16.74 124.82
C SER A 40 -78.28 16.25 123.36
N THR A 41 -78.62 17.08 122.38
CA THR A 41 -78.44 16.76 120.94
C THR A 41 -77.10 17.21 120.37
N LEU A 42 -76.42 18.16 121.02
CA LEU A 42 -75.09 18.65 120.66
C LEU A 42 -74.11 18.49 121.84
N PRO A 43 -73.76 17.25 122.23
CA PRO A 43 -72.71 16.99 123.20
C PRO A 43 -71.33 17.21 122.58
N MET A 44 -70.98 18.48 122.39
CA MET A 44 -69.59 18.90 122.14
C MET A 44 -69.05 19.54 123.42
N THR A 45 -68.15 18.85 124.10
CA THR A 45 -67.35 19.42 125.18
C THR A 45 -66.41 20.48 124.61
N MET A 46 -65.93 21.40 125.48
CA MET A 46 -64.91 22.38 125.08
C MET A 46 -63.62 21.70 124.56
N ALA A 47 -63.32 20.47 125.00
CA ALA A 47 -62.20 19.69 124.51
C ALA A 47 -62.43 19.21 123.06
N GLU A 48 -63.63 18.75 122.71
CA GLU A 48 -63.97 18.33 121.33
C GLU A 48 -63.99 19.52 120.37
N ILE A 49 -64.50 20.69 120.78
CA ILE A 49 -64.45 21.92 119.97
C ILE A 49 -63.00 22.36 119.71
N GLN A 50 -62.09 22.13 120.67
CA GLN A 50 -60.67 22.37 120.48
C GLN A 50 -60.01 21.31 119.59
N ALA A 51 -60.39 20.03 119.74
CA ALA A 51 -59.92 18.95 118.89
C ALA A 51 -60.33 19.13 117.42
N ASP A 52 -61.60 19.46 117.11
CA ASP A 52 -62.06 19.77 115.76
C ASP A 52 -61.32 20.98 115.17
N LYS A 53 -61.12 22.03 115.97
CA LYS A 53 -60.39 23.23 115.55
C LYS A 53 -58.93 22.92 115.22
N ASP A 54 -58.28 22.08 116.01
CA ASP A 54 -56.88 21.70 115.78
C ASP A 54 -56.72 20.60 114.73
N ALA A 55 -57.74 19.75 114.51
CA ALA A 55 -57.84 18.85 113.36
C ALA A 55 -57.97 19.64 112.05
N VAL A 56 -58.89 20.62 111.99
CA VAL A 56 -59.03 21.51 110.82
C VAL A 56 -57.74 22.31 110.57
N ARG A 57 -57.03 22.76 111.61
CA ARG A 57 -55.70 23.36 111.48
C ARG A 57 -54.66 22.37 110.93
N ALA A 58 -54.67 21.12 111.39
CA ALA A 58 -53.78 20.07 110.89
C ALA A 58 -54.09 19.73 109.42
N ASP A 59 -55.36 19.62 109.03
CA ASP A 59 -55.78 19.41 107.65
C ASP A 59 -55.35 20.56 106.73
N TYR A 60 -55.53 21.82 107.15
CA TYR A 60 -55.02 22.96 106.39
C TYR A 60 -53.49 22.95 106.31
N ALA A 61 -52.77 22.65 107.39
CA ALA A 61 -51.31 22.55 107.38
C ALA A 61 -50.82 21.40 106.47
N MET A 62 -51.48 20.25 106.48
CA MET A 62 -51.19 19.11 105.61
C MET A 62 -51.54 19.41 104.15
N ALA A 63 -52.65 20.11 103.88
CA ALA A 63 -53.02 20.53 102.54
C ALA A 63 -52.02 21.54 101.96
N VAL A 64 -51.65 22.58 102.73
CA VAL A 64 -50.59 23.53 102.37
C VAL A 64 -49.26 22.79 102.14
N ARG A 65 -48.86 21.89 103.04
CA ARG A 65 -47.61 21.14 102.87
C ARG A 65 -47.64 20.19 101.67
N ARG A 66 -48.78 19.56 101.37
CA ARG A 66 -48.96 18.72 100.18
C ARG A 66 -48.90 19.55 98.89
N LEU A 67 -49.48 20.76 98.91
CA LEU A 67 -49.35 21.73 97.83
C LEU A 67 -47.89 22.18 97.65
N GLU A 68 -47.18 22.58 98.71
CA GLU A 68 -45.74 22.90 98.66
C GLU A 68 -44.90 21.78 98.04
N MET A 69 -45.13 20.53 98.46
CA MET A 69 -44.38 19.38 97.94
C MET A 69 -44.74 19.09 96.48
N SER A 70 -46.00 19.26 96.07
CA SER A 70 -46.40 19.15 94.65
C SER A 70 -45.84 20.28 93.79
N LEU A 71 -45.73 21.50 94.32
CA LEU A 71 -45.16 22.66 93.65
C LEU A 71 -43.65 22.49 93.46
N LYS A 72 -42.94 22.02 94.50
CA LYS A 72 -41.52 21.68 94.41
C LYS A 72 -41.27 20.56 93.40
N ALA A 73 -42.01 19.45 93.49
CA ALA A 73 -41.91 18.36 92.52
C ALA A 73 -42.31 18.76 91.08
N ALA A 74 -43.08 19.83 90.88
CA ALA A 74 -43.33 20.43 89.57
C ALA A 74 -42.19 21.35 89.12
N GLN A 75 -41.64 22.17 90.02
CA GLN A 75 -40.47 23.01 89.77
C GLN A 75 -39.24 22.17 89.42
N ASP A 76 -38.95 21.12 90.19
CA ASP A 76 -37.86 20.17 89.94
C ASP A 76 -37.99 19.52 88.55
N LYS A 77 -39.22 19.15 88.15
CA LYS A 77 -39.51 18.63 86.80
C LYS A 77 -39.25 19.68 85.71
N VAL A 78 -39.73 20.91 85.88
CA VAL A 78 -39.49 22.00 84.93
C VAL A 78 -37.99 22.32 84.82
N LEU A 79 -37.23 22.26 85.92
CA LEU A 79 -35.78 22.46 85.93
C LEU A 79 -35.04 21.32 85.22
N THR A 80 -35.38 20.05 85.49
CA THR A 80 -34.79 18.92 84.74
C THR A 80 -35.11 18.99 83.25
N GLN A 81 -36.36 19.29 82.89
CA GLN A 81 -36.77 19.48 81.50
C GLN A 81 -36.06 20.66 80.82
N SER A 82 -35.80 21.77 81.52
CA SER A 82 -35.07 22.89 80.92
C SER A 82 -33.59 22.56 80.68
N VAL A 83 -32.95 21.77 81.55
CA VAL A 83 -31.60 21.25 81.34
C VAL A 83 -31.56 20.29 80.16
N ASP A 84 -32.51 19.36 80.04
CA ASP A 84 -32.55 18.42 78.92
C ASP A 84 -32.90 19.11 77.59
N ILE A 85 -33.80 20.10 77.60
CA ILE A 85 -34.05 20.96 76.42
C ILE A 85 -32.77 21.73 76.02
N SER A 86 -31.98 22.22 76.99
CA SER A 86 -30.71 22.89 76.70
C SER A 86 -29.70 21.95 76.04
N ARG A 87 -29.58 20.71 76.54
CA ARG A 87 -28.76 19.65 75.92
C ARG A 87 -29.21 19.33 74.50
N TYR A 88 -30.49 19.06 74.28
CA TYR A 88 -31.01 18.80 72.92
C TYR A 88 -30.82 20.00 71.98
N GLN A 89 -30.83 21.24 72.50
CA GLN A 89 -30.49 22.43 71.71
C GLN A 89 -28.98 22.58 71.42
N GLU A 90 -28.10 21.98 72.22
CA GLU A 90 -26.67 21.89 71.92
C GLU A 90 -26.39 20.78 70.90
N ASP A 91 -26.98 19.59 71.09
CA ASP A 91 -26.92 18.47 70.13
C ASP A 91 -27.42 18.89 68.74
N LEU A 92 -28.56 19.58 68.65
CA LEU A 92 -29.10 20.08 67.38
C LEU A 92 -28.15 21.06 66.68
N LYS A 93 -27.48 21.96 67.41
CA LYS A 93 -26.48 22.88 66.83
C LYS A 93 -25.27 22.12 66.29
N LEU A 94 -24.83 21.05 66.97
CA LEU A 94 -23.74 20.20 66.50
C LEU A 94 -24.14 19.42 65.24
N LEU A 95 -25.34 18.83 65.20
CA LEU A 95 -25.85 18.14 64.02
C LEU A 95 -26.05 19.08 62.82
N ASP A 96 -26.53 20.30 63.04
CA ASP A 96 -26.70 21.28 61.96
C ASP A 96 -25.36 21.87 61.49
N ALA A 97 -24.35 21.98 62.37
CA ALA A 97 -22.98 22.31 61.97
C ALA A 97 -22.35 21.18 61.12
N GLU A 98 -22.46 19.91 61.53
CA GLU A 98 -22.03 18.77 60.71
C GLU A 98 -22.75 18.73 59.36
N ARG A 99 -24.05 19.04 59.32
CA ARG A 99 -24.82 19.11 58.06
C ARG A 99 -24.34 20.23 57.15
N ALA A 100 -24.02 21.41 57.69
CA ALA A 100 -23.46 22.52 56.92
C ALA A 100 -22.08 22.16 56.35
N GLU A 101 -21.20 21.54 57.14
CA GLU A 101 -19.90 21.06 56.68
C GLU A 101 -20.05 19.99 55.58
N LYS A 102 -20.91 18.98 55.79
CA LYS A 102 -21.17 17.91 54.81
C LYS A 102 -21.81 18.47 53.53
N ALA A 103 -22.68 19.47 53.62
CA ALA A 103 -23.25 20.15 52.45
C ALA A 103 -22.20 20.93 51.66
N ALA A 104 -21.32 21.68 52.34
CA ALA A 104 -20.20 22.38 51.69
C ALA A 104 -19.20 21.40 51.06
N ALA A 105 -18.91 20.28 51.73
CA ALA A 105 -18.07 19.22 51.18
C ALA A 105 -18.69 18.62 49.89
N LEU A 106 -19.99 18.29 49.91
CA LEU A 106 -20.73 17.79 48.74
C LEU A 106 -20.74 18.80 47.58
N GLN A 107 -20.95 20.09 47.85
CA GLN A 107 -20.83 21.14 46.82
C GLN A 107 -19.42 21.21 46.23
N SER A 108 -18.37 21.07 47.05
CA SER A 108 -16.98 21.03 46.58
C SER A 108 -16.62 19.77 45.80
N LEU A 109 -17.37 18.68 45.96
CA LEU A 109 -17.22 17.45 45.19
C LEU A 109 -17.97 17.56 43.86
N ALA A 110 -19.22 18.03 43.87
CA ALA A 110 -19.99 18.28 42.66
C ALA A 110 -19.28 19.24 41.69
N GLY A 111 -18.71 20.34 42.18
CA GLY A 111 -17.92 21.26 41.35
C GLY A 111 -16.68 20.60 40.74
N ARG A 112 -15.99 19.71 41.48
CA ARG A 112 -14.86 18.93 40.95
C ARG A 112 -15.31 17.88 39.94
N GLU A 113 -16.47 17.27 40.10
CA GLU A 113 -17.05 16.37 39.10
C GLU A 113 -17.44 17.11 37.82
N GLU A 114 -17.98 18.32 37.90
CA GLU A 114 -18.23 19.18 36.74
C GLU A 114 -16.91 19.58 36.04
N GLU A 115 -15.88 19.99 36.79
CA GLU A 115 -14.54 20.29 36.25
C GLU A 115 -13.89 19.06 35.57
N LEU A 116 -13.98 17.88 36.18
CA LEU A 116 -13.47 16.63 35.63
C LEU A 116 -14.23 16.21 34.37
N ASN A 117 -15.56 16.32 34.34
CA ASN A 117 -16.36 16.02 33.16
C ASN A 117 -16.03 16.99 32.01
N ALA A 118 -15.88 18.29 32.30
CA ALA A 118 -15.43 19.28 31.31
C ALA A 118 -14.00 19.01 30.81
N ALA A 119 -13.10 18.51 31.67
CA ALA A 119 -11.76 18.10 31.27
C ALA A 119 -11.78 16.83 30.38
N LEU A 120 -12.62 15.84 30.70
CA LEU A 120 -12.81 14.62 29.91
C LEU A 120 -13.42 14.92 28.53
N GLU A 121 -14.37 15.87 28.43
CA GLU A 121 -14.86 16.33 27.13
C GLU A 121 -13.77 17.00 26.29
N ARG A 122 -12.95 17.86 26.89
CA ARG A 122 -11.80 18.50 26.20
C ARG A 122 -10.80 17.45 25.74
N LEU A 123 -10.51 16.44 26.58
CA LEU A 123 -9.64 15.32 26.21
C LEU A 123 -10.18 14.55 25.00
N ARG A 124 -11.48 14.19 25.00
CA ARG A 124 -12.14 13.51 23.87
C ARG A 124 -12.07 14.32 22.58
N LYS A 125 -12.39 15.62 22.64
CA LYS A 125 -12.31 16.53 21.48
C LYS A 125 -10.89 16.61 20.93
N ASN A 126 -9.88 16.69 21.80
CA ASN A 126 -8.47 16.66 21.42
C ASN A 126 -8.05 15.29 20.82
N GLN A 127 -8.57 14.18 21.34
CA GLN A 127 -8.34 12.84 20.78
C GLN A 127 -8.94 12.71 19.38
N GLU A 128 -10.18 13.16 19.16
CA GLU A 128 -10.80 13.20 17.83
C GLU A 128 -10.02 14.08 16.84
N GLU A 129 -9.50 15.23 17.27
CA GLU A 129 -8.64 16.07 16.42
C GLU A 129 -7.31 15.38 16.08
N LEU A 130 -6.69 14.70 17.04
CA LEU A 130 -5.46 13.95 16.81
C LEU A 130 -5.68 12.74 15.89
N GLU A 131 -6.79 12.02 16.03
CA GLU A 131 -7.16 10.94 15.10
C GLU A 131 -7.41 11.45 13.68
N ARG A 132 -8.06 12.62 13.52
CA ARG A 132 -8.25 13.24 12.20
C ARG A 132 -6.91 13.63 11.59
N ARG A 133 -6.03 14.31 12.35
CA ARG A 133 -4.68 14.67 11.89
C ARG A 133 -3.80 13.46 11.59
N ALA A 134 -3.94 12.35 12.31
CA ALA A 134 -3.25 11.10 12.00
C ALA A 134 -3.68 10.57 10.63
N ARG A 135 -5.00 10.44 10.40
CA ARG A 135 -5.54 10.00 9.10
C ARG A 135 -5.19 10.95 7.96
N GLU A 136 -5.17 12.27 8.20
CA GLU A 136 -4.71 13.27 7.23
C GLU A 136 -3.22 13.12 6.89
N LEU A 137 -2.38 12.76 7.87
CA LEU A 137 -0.96 12.45 7.65
C LEU A 137 -0.76 11.13 6.91
N ASP A 138 -1.55 10.09 7.21
CA ASP A 138 -1.52 8.80 6.51
C ASP A 138 -1.96 8.96 5.04
N ASP A 139 -3.07 9.68 4.79
CA ASP A 139 -3.56 10.05 3.45
C ASP A 139 -2.51 10.84 2.65
N MET A 140 -1.83 11.79 3.30
CA MET A 140 -0.76 12.56 2.67
C MET A 140 0.49 11.71 2.44
N GLY A 141 0.83 10.80 3.35
CA GLY A 141 1.91 9.84 3.22
C GLY A 141 1.73 8.95 1.99
N ALA A 142 0.57 8.32 1.86
CA ALA A 142 0.20 7.52 0.69
C ALA A 142 0.30 8.32 -0.62
N ARG A 143 -0.19 9.57 -0.64
CA ARG A 143 -0.07 10.47 -1.80
C ARG A 143 1.37 10.85 -2.12
N TYR A 144 2.24 11.01 -1.11
CA TYR A 144 3.66 11.27 -1.32
C TYR A 144 4.39 10.03 -1.85
N GLU A 145 4.03 8.83 -1.38
CA GLU A 145 4.55 7.57 -1.92
C GLU A 145 4.10 7.37 -3.37
N ASP A 146 2.81 7.48 -3.69
CA ASP A 146 2.27 7.42 -5.06
C ASP A 146 2.95 8.45 -5.98
N ALA A 147 3.11 9.69 -5.52
CA ALA A 147 3.82 10.73 -6.27
C ALA A 147 5.28 10.35 -6.52
N SER A 148 5.98 9.84 -5.49
CA SER A 148 7.38 9.40 -5.56
C SER A 148 7.58 8.19 -6.49
N TYR A 149 6.71 7.18 -6.41
CA TYR A 149 6.69 6.05 -7.34
C TYR A 149 6.41 6.52 -8.77
N SER A 150 5.42 7.41 -8.98
CA SER A 150 5.12 7.96 -10.31
C SER A 150 6.29 8.77 -10.87
N SER A 151 7.03 9.49 -10.03
CA SER A 151 8.21 10.26 -10.45
C SER A 151 9.40 9.35 -10.77
N SER A 152 9.61 8.31 -9.95
CA SER A 152 10.66 7.32 -10.15
C SER A 152 10.42 6.51 -11.43
N ASN A 153 9.17 6.10 -11.68
CA ASN A 153 8.79 5.43 -12.91
C ASN A 153 8.99 6.33 -14.14
N ARG A 154 8.57 7.60 -14.10
CA ARG A 154 8.85 8.58 -15.16
C ARG A 154 10.35 8.77 -15.39
N GLN A 155 11.17 8.73 -14.34
CA GLN A 155 12.63 8.83 -14.47
C GLN A 155 13.23 7.60 -15.15
N ILE A 156 12.74 6.40 -14.83
CA ILE A 156 13.12 5.15 -15.51
C ILE A 156 12.69 5.18 -16.98
N GLU A 157 11.46 5.63 -17.27
CA GLU A 157 10.97 5.83 -18.64
C GLU A 157 11.84 6.82 -19.42
N LEU A 158 12.18 7.98 -18.83
CA LEU A 158 13.06 8.98 -19.45
C LEU A 158 14.44 8.39 -19.79
N VAL A 159 15.11 7.74 -18.84
CA VAL A 159 16.40 7.08 -19.08
C VAL A 159 16.30 5.98 -20.15
N SER A 160 15.18 5.25 -20.22
CA SER A 160 14.95 4.25 -21.27
C SER A 160 14.79 4.89 -22.66
N ARG A 161 14.17 6.08 -22.74
CA ARG A 161 14.02 6.84 -23.99
C ARG A 161 15.31 7.55 -24.39
N GLU A 162 16.10 8.02 -23.44
CA GLU A 162 17.45 8.55 -23.69
C GLU A 162 18.35 7.46 -24.28
N ALA A 163 18.35 6.25 -23.69
CA ALA A 163 19.08 5.10 -24.24
C ALA A 163 18.56 4.66 -25.64
N GLU A 164 17.25 4.73 -25.89
CA GLU A 164 16.67 4.48 -27.23
C GLU A 164 17.12 5.55 -28.25
N ILE A 165 17.13 6.82 -27.87
CA ILE A 165 17.63 7.94 -28.69
C ILE A 165 19.13 7.78 -28.97
N GLU A 166 19.94 7.39 -27.99
CA GLU A 166 21.36 7.08 -28.20
C GLU A 166 21.54 5.92 -29.17
N ARG A 167 20.77 4.84 -29.03
CA ARG A 167 20.83 3.67 -29.93
C ARG A 167 20.46 4.06 -31.36
N LEU A 168 19.36 4.81 -31.55
CA LEU A 168 18.92 5.31 -32.84
C LEU A 168 19.92 6.32 -33.44
N THR A 169 20.57 7.13 -32.61
CA THR A 169 21.64 8.05 -33.04
C THR A 169 22.87 7.27 -33.51
N ALA A 170 23.30 6.25 -32.78
CA ALA A 170 24.38 5.36 -33.18
C ALA A 170 24.04 4.65 -34.51
N GLU A 171 22.82 4.12 -34.64
CA GLU A 171 22.30 3.49 -35.86
C GLU A 171 22.33 4.46 -37.05
N ILE A 172 21.84 5.70 -36.87
CA ILE A 172 21.92 6.78 -37.88
C ILE A 172 23.37 7.11 -38.26
N THR A 173 24.32 7.12 -37.32
CA THR A 173 25.75 7.32 -37.67
C THR A 173 26.34 6.14 -38.43
N SER A 174 25.92 4.90 -38.11
CA SER A 174 26.38 3.71 -38.84
C SER A 174 25.82 3.68 -40.27
N LEU A 175 24.53 4.00 -40.46
CA LEU A 175 23.89 4.13 -41.77
C LEU A 175 24.47 5.29 -42.60
N ARG A 176 24.88 6.40 -41.97
CA ARG A 176 25.62 7.48 -42.64
C ARG A 176 27.01 7.04 -43.10
N ARG A 177 27.71 6.19 -42.32
CA ARG A 177 29.00 5.59 -42.73
C ARG A 177 28.82 4.61 -43.88
N THR A 178 27.93 3.62 -43.76
CA THR A 178 27.71 2.63 -44.84
C THR A 178 27.20 3.27 -46.13
N ARG A 179 26.39 4.34 -46.04
CA ARG A 179 26.04 5.17 -47.20
C ARG A 179 27.28 5.83 -47.83
N LYS A 180 28.14 6.48 -47.04
CA LYS A 180 29.37 7.12 -47.54
C LYS A 180 30.32 6.11 -48.18
N ASP A 181 30.55 4.97 -47.52
CA ASP A 181 31.36 3.87 -48.04
C ASP A 181 30.75 3.31 -49.35
N GLY A 182 29.43 3.27 -49.45
CA GLY A 182 28.68 2.93 -50.67
C GLY A 182 28.87 3.95 -51.79
N GLU A 183 28.77 5.25 -51.51
CA GLU A 183 29.06 6.32 -52.47
C GLU A 183 30.51 6.28 -52.97
N GLU A 184 31.47 6.01 -52.08
CA GLU A 184 32.89 5.89 -52.44
C GLU A 184 33.15 4.65 -53.31
N ARG A 185 32.50 3.51 -53.02
CA ARG A 185 32.52 2.32 -53.89
C ARG A 185 31.88 2.57 -55.24
N ILE A 186 30.78 3.32 -55.31
CA ILE A 186 30.13 3.70 -56.58
C ILE A 186 31.08 4.57 -57.42
N ARG A 187 31.74 5.58 -56.82
CA ARG A 187 32.72 6.43 -57.54
C ARG A 187 33.91 5.62 -58.05
N ALA A 188 34.47 4.73 -57.23
CA ALA A 188 35.55 3.83 -57.65
C ALA A 188 35.11 2.94 -58.83
N LEU A 189 33.92 2.32 -58.75
CA LEU A 189 33.36 1.51 -59.84
C LEU A 189 33.06 2.33 -61.10
N GLU A 190 32.69 3.61 -60.98
CA GLU A 190 32.55 4.51 -62.12
C GLU A 190 33.89 4.87 -62.76
N GLU A 191 34.94 5.06 -61.97
CA GLU A 191 36.31 5.33 -62.42
C GLU A 191 36.91 4.09 -63.09
N ASP A 192 36.77 2.90 -62.50
CA ASP A 192 37.08 1.62 -63.12
C ASP A 192 36.30 1.43 -64.43
N ASN A 193 35.00 1.76 -64.46
CA ASN A 193 34.21 1.69 -65.70
C ASN A 193 34.71 2.65 -66.78
N LYS A 194 35.19 3.85 -66.42
CA LYS A 194 35.80 4.80 -67.37
C LYS A 194 37.11 4.22 -67.92
N ALA A 195 38.00 3.75 -67.03
CA ALA A 195 39.28 3.12 -67.40
C ALA A 195 39.09 1.87 -68.28
N ILE A 196 38.13 1.00 -67.96
CA ILE A 196 37.79 -0.19 -68.77
C ILE A 196 37.23 0.21 -70.14
N ARG A 197 36.41 1.27 -70.23
CA ARG A 197 35.90 1.78 -71.52
C ARG A 197 37.03 2.37 -72.37
N GLU A 198 37.96 3.10 -71.77
CA GLU A 198 39.13 3.67 -72.46
C GLU A 198 40.09 2.57 -72.94
N ALA A 199 40.40 1.58 -72.09
CA ALA A 199 41.17 0.40 -72.47
C ALA A 199 40.49 -0.39 -73.61
N LEU A 200 39.16 -0.58 -73.54
CA LEU A 200 38.39 -1.22 -74.62
C LEU A 200 38.40 -0.42 -75.93
N LEU A 201 38.43 0.92 -75.87
CA LEU A 201 38.58 1.77 -77.05
C LEU A 201 40.00 1.68 -77.64
N LEU A 202 41.04 1.58 -76.80
CA LEU A 202 42.42 1.38 -77.23
C LEU A 202 42.62 -0.01 -77.86
N GLU A 203 42.10 -1.08 -77.26
CA GLU A 203 42.14 -2.41 -77.86
C GLU A 203 41.30 -2.50 -79.13
N LYS A 204 40.13 -1.86 -79.20
CA LYS A 204 39.37 -1.78 -80.47
C LYS A 204 40.17 -1.07 -81.57
N ARG A 205 40.93 -0.01 -81.26
CA ARG A 205 41.84 0.63 -82.23
C ARG A 205 42.99 -0.31 -82.64
N ARG A 206 43.60 -1.03 -81.69
CA ARG A 206 44.63 -2.04 -81.98
C ARG A 206 44.11 -3.16 -82.87
N VAL A 207 42.88 -3.62 -82.65
CA VAL A 207 42.20 -4.60 -83.49
C VAL A 207 41.95 -4.02 -84.89
N THR A 208 41.38 -2.82 -85.04
CA THR A 208 41.15 -2.26 -86.39
C THR A 208 42.46 -1.92 -87.12
N GLU A 209 43.53 -1.55 -86.42
CA GLU A 209 44.87 -1.43 -87.00
C GLU A 209 45.44 -2.79 -87.43
N ALA A 210 45.20 -3.86 -86.67
CA ALA A 210 45.62 -5.22 -87.02
C ALA A 210 44.79 -5.78 -88.19
N GLU A 211 43.49 -5.51 -88.24
CA GLU A 211 42.60 -5.82 -89.35
C GLU A 211 43.05 -5.10 -90.62
N GLN A 212 43.37 -3.79 -90.56
CA GLN A 212 43.94 -3.05 -91.69
C GLN A 212 45.32 -3.58 -92.12
N LYS A 213 46.15 -4.06 -91.18
CA LYS A 213 47.44 -4.71 -91.51
C LYS A 213 47.21 -6.06 -92.19
N LEU A 214 46.26 -6.87 -91.71
CA LEU A 214 45.86 -8.12 -92.34
C LEU A 214 45.21 -7.90 -93.73
N GLU A 215 44.43 -6.83 -93.90
CA GLU A 215 43.87 -6.43 -95.18
C GLU A 215 44.97 -6.01 -96.16
N ARG A 216 45.95 -5.20 -95.73
CA ARG A 216 47.14 -4.87 -96.54
C ARG A 216 47.94 -6.11 -96.93
N MET A 217 48.26 -6.99 -95.96
CA MET A 217 48.95 -8.26 -96.23
C MET A 217 48.14 -9.16 -97.18
N ARG A 218 46.80 -9.15 -97.12
CA ARG A 218 45.93 -9.86 -98.08
C ARG A 218 45.95 -9.21 -99.46
N THR A 219 45.94 -7.88 -99.56
CA THR A 219 46.09 -7.22 -100.87
C THR A 219 47.49 -7.43 -101.43
N GLU A 220 48.55 -7.42 -100.62
CA GLU A 220 49.93 -7.73 -101.03
C GLU A 220 50.09 -9.19 -101.46
N LEU A 221 49.44 -10.13 -100.76
CA LEU A 221 49.34 -11.53 -101.19
C LEU A 221 48.58 -11.64 -102.51
N SER A 222 47.39 -11.03 -102.65
CA SER A 222 46.62 -11.03 -103.89
C SER A 222 47.40 -10.39 -105.05
N ASP A 223 48.19 -9.36 -104.79
CA ASP A 223 49.08 -8.71 -105.75
C ASP A 223 50.24 -9.64 -106.16
N CYS A 224 50.72 -10.47 -105.24
CA CYS A 224 51.78 -11.45 -105.48
C CYS A 224 51.25 -12.73 -106.15
N GLU A 225 50.03 -13.14 -105.82
CA GLU A 225 49.26 -14.18 -106.50
C GLU A 225 48.95 -13.74 -107.93
N GLU A 226 48.51 -12.50 -108.17
CA GLU A 226 48.38 -11.94 -109.52
C GLU A 226 49.72 -11.87 -110.26
N LYS A 227 50.83 -11.53 -109.58
CA LYS A 227 52.18 -11.56 -110.19
C LYS A 227 52.63 -13.00 -110.50
N LEU A 228 52.24 -13.98 -109.68
CA LEU A 228 52.43 -15.41 -109.92
C LEU A 228 51.59 -15.87 -111.10
N GLU A 229 50.28 -15.62 -111.14
CA GLU A 229 49.43 -15.92 -112.28
C GLU A 229 49.94 -15.25 -113.57
N ARG A 230 50.46 -14.02 -113.50
CA ARG A 230 51.07 -13.33 -114.65
C ARG A 230 52.36 -14.04 -115.09
N ARG A 231 53.22 -14.47 -114.17
CA ARG A 231 54.41 -15.29 -114.44
C ARG A 231 54.07 -16.67 -114.99
N GLU A 232 53.01 -17.31 -114.50
CA GLU A 232 52.50 -18.59 -114.99
C GLU A 232 51.89 -18.44 -116.39
N ARG A 233 51.12 -17.37 -116.64
CA ARG A 233 50.63 -17.00 -117.98
C ARG A 233 51.77 -16.64 -118.93
N GLU A 234 52.88 -16.09 -118.43
CA GLU A 234 54.12 -15.89 -119.19
C GLU A 234 54.82 -17.22 -119.47
N ILE A 235 54.91 -18.15 -118.51
CA ILE A 235 55.45 -19.51 -118.70
C ILE A 235 54.60 -20.30 -119.71
N VAL A 236 53.27 -20.19 -119.67
CA VAL A 236 52.36 -20.78 -120.66
C VAL A 236 52.60 -20.16 -122.04
N ARG A 237 52.65 -18.83 -122.15
CA ARG A 237 52.92 -18.13 -123.43
C ARG A 237 54.33 -18.37 -123.98
N LEU A 238 55.30 -18.64 -123.10
CA LEU A 238 56.66 -19.02 -123.50
C LEU A 238 56.68 -20.48 -123.97
N ARG A 239 55.97 -21.41 -123.30
CA ARG A 239 55.75 -22.78 -123.82
C ARG A 239 55.01 -22.79 -125.16
N GLU A 240 54.00 -21.93 -125.35
CA GLU A 240 53.31 -21.76 -126.63
C GLU A 240 54.20 -21.13 -127.72
N LYS A 241 55.26 -20.40 -127.34
CA LYS A 241 56.26 -19.82 -128.26
C LYS A 241 57.56 -20.63 -128.42
N SER A 242 57.77 -21.67 -127.62
CA SER A 242 58.85 -22.66 -127.78
C SER A 242 58.34 -24.03 -128.25
N GLY A 243 57.07 -24.15 -128.65
CA GLY A 243 56.45 -25.37 -129.16
C GLY A 243 56.88 -25.81 -130.57
N GLN A 244 58.11 -25.50 -131.02
CA GLN A 244 58.64 -25.94 -132.30
C GLN A 244 60.15 -26.24 -132.19
N SER A 245 60.49 -27.54 -132.17
CA SER A 245 61.80 -28.13 -131.84
C SER A 245 62.33 -27.82 -130.42
N GLY A 246 62.99 -28.74 -129.72
CA GLY A 246 63.29 -30.14 -130.03
C GLY A 246 64.61 -30.58 -129.37
N GLY A 247 64.58 -31.62 -128.53
CA GLY A 247 65.66 -32.00 -127.60
C GLY A 247 65.04 -32.22 -126.21
N LEU A 248 65.27 -33.32 -125.47
CA LEU A 248 66.53 -34.02 -125.13
C LEU A 248 67.44 -33.15 -124.24
N ASP A 249 67.93 -33.56 -123.07
CA ASP A 249 67.68 -34.76 -122.22
C ASP A 249 68.11 -34.45 -120.76
N GLU A 250 67.98 -35.45 -119.88
CA GLU A 250 68.86 -35.87 -118.75
C GLU A 250 70.08 -34.99 -118.40
N ASP A 251 70.51 -34.77 -117.14
CA ASP A 251 69.95 -34.81 -115.76
C ASP A 251 70.97 -33.96 -114.91
N ASP A 252 71.23 -33.98 -113.60
CA ASP A 252 70.84 -34.76 -112.40
C ASP A 252 71.10 -33.85 -111.14
N ASP A 253 71.16 -34.41 -109.93
CA ASP A 253 71.68 -33.82 -108.65
C ASP A 253 70.91 -32.63 -108.02
N GLU A 254 71.05 -32.28 -106.72
CA GLU A 254 71.20 -33.03 -105.45
C GLU A 254 70.93 -32.01 -104.29
N GLU A 255 70.54 -32.47 -103.08
CA GLU A 255 70.33 -31.69 -101.82
C GLU A 255 69.21 -30.58 -101.89
N ASP A 256 68.48 -30.22 -100.82
CA ASP A 256 68.86 -30.04 -99.40
C ASP A 256 67.64 -30.10 -98.42
N LEU A 257 67.86 -30.17 -97.10
CA LEU A 257 66.84 -30.37 -96.03
C LEU A 257 67.29 -29.72 -94.67
N PRO A 258 66.46 -29.57 -93.60
CA PRO A 258 64.99 -29.53 -93.49
C PRO A 258 64.39 -28.12 -93.21
N PRO A 259 64.49 -27.43 -92.04
CA PRO A 259 64.72 -27.81 -90.63
C PRO A 259 63.44 -27.64 -89.74
N GLY A 260 62.32 -28.30 -90.05
CA GLY A 260 60.99 -28.10 -89.40
C GLY A 260 60.82 -28.57 -87.94
N SER A 261 61.86 -28.51 -87.09
CA SER A 261 61.90 -29.04 -85.72
C SER A 261 61.38 -28.07 -84.64
N ASP A 262 61.52 -26.76 -84.86
CA ASP A 262 61.38 -25.75 -83.81
C ASP A 262 59.96 -25.66 -83.22
N GLU A 263 58.93 -25.75 -84.06
CA GLU A 263 57.54 -25.59 -83.60
C GLU A 263 57.09 -26.72 -82.68
N LYS A 264 57.54 -27.97 -82.94
CA LYS A 264 57.26 -29.12 -82.07
C LYS A 264 57.89 -28.92 -80.69
N SER A 265 59.17 -28.54 -80.64
CA SER A 265 59.85 -28.27 -79.35
C SER A 265 59.17 -27.15 -78.55
N ARG A 266 58.68 -26.10 -79.21
CA ARG A 266 57.95 -24.99 -78.58
C ARG A 266 56.57 -25.43 -78.08
N GLN A 267 55.87 -26.31 -78.79
CA GLN A 267 54.60 -26.89 -78.35
C GLN A 267 54.79 -27.86 -77.17
N GLU A 268 55.81 -28.72 -77.20
CA GLU A 268 56.17 -29.64 -76.11
C GLU A 268 56.61 -28.87 -74.84
N ALA A 269 57.38 -27.80 -74.98
CA ALA A 269 57.73 -26.89 -73.89
C ALA A 269 56.47 -26.22 -73.27
N ARG A 270 55.47 -25.88 -74.10
CA ARG A 270 54.20 -25.31 -73.63
C ARG A 270 53.33 -26.35 -72.90
N MET A 271 53.25 -27.57 -73.43
CA MET A 271 52.52 -28.68 -72.79
C MET A 271 53.15 -29.11 -71.47
N THR A 272 54.48 -29.26 -71.39
CA THR A 272 55.17 -29.59 -70.14
C THR A 272 55.06 -28.49 -69.08
N ARG A 273 54.94 -27.21 -69.49
CA ARG A 273 54.62 -26.10 -68.59
C ARG A 273 53.18 -26.19 -68.07
N LEU A 274 52.19 -26.35 -68.96
CA LEU A 274 50.77 -26.46 -68.58
C LEU A 274 50.49 -27.68 -67.69
N LEU A 275 51.22 -28.79 -67.86
CA LEU A 275 51.15 -29.96 -66.99
C LEU A 275 51.73 -29.70 -65.60
N ARG A 276 52.82 -28.92 -65.49
CA ARG A 276 53.38 -28.48 -64.19
C ARG A 276 52.42 -27.52 -63.48
N GLU A 277 51.83 -26.57 -64.20
CA GLU A 277 50.84 -25.63 -63.67
C GLU A 277 49.57 -26.37 -63.22
N ASN A 278 49.06 -27.34 -64.00
CA ASN A 278 47.96 -28.22 -63.55
C ASN A 278 48.32 -29.07 -62.32
N LYS A 279 49.54 -29.61 -62.24
CA LYS A 279 50.00 -30.37 -61.06
C LYS A 279 50.09 -29.47 -59.82
N LYS A 280 50.50 -28.21 -59.97
CA LYS A 280 50.56 -27.21 -58.89
C LYS A 280 49.15 -26.81 -58.42
N ILE A 281 48.25 -26.48 -59.35
CA ILE A 281 46.85 -26.15 -59.03
C ILE A 281 46.13 -27.34 -58.36
N ARG A 282 46.41 -28.58 -58.77
CA ARG A 282 45.90 -29.78 -58.09
C ARG A 282 46.48 -29.97 -56.68
N ALA A 283 47.73 -29.60 -56.45
CA ALA A 283 48.34 -29.61 -55.11
C ALA A 283 47.68 -28.55 -54.22
N GLU A 284 47.56 -27.31 -54.70
CA GLU A 284 46.91 -26.19 -54.00
C GLU A 284 45.44 -26.50 -53.67
N LEU A 285 44.69 -27.11 -54.60
CA LEU A 285 43.32 -27.60 -54.34
C LEU A 285 43.27 -28.77 -53.35
N SER A 286 44.34 -29.58 -53.24
CA SER A 286 44.42 -30.64 -52.25
C SER A 286 44.77 -30.09 -50.86
N GLU A 287 45.63 -29.07 -50.75
CA GLU A 287 45.89 -28.34 -49.52
C GLU A 287 44.64 -27.61 -49.03
N LEU A 288 43.92 -26.91 -49.92
CA LEU A 288 42.67 -26.21 -49.56
C LEU A 288 41.55 -27.17 -49.11
N LYS A 289 41.60 -28.45 -49.52
CA LYS A 289 40.70 -29.52 -49.03
C LYS A 289 41.25 -30.28 -47.81
N ALA A 290 42.56 -30.20 -47.55
CA ALA A 290 43.22 -30.80 -46.39
C ALA A 290 43.35 -29.82 -45.21
N MET A 291 43.11 -28.53 -45.41
CA MET A 291 42.84 -27.59 -44.32
C MET A 291 41.72 -28.17 -43.44
N PRO A 292 41.96 -28.36 -42.13
CA PRO A 292 40.92 -28.85 -41.24
C PRO A 292 39.78 -27.83 -41.19
N ARG A 293 38.55 -28.32 -41.33
CA ARG A 293 37.35 -27.58 -40.90
C ARG A 293 37.54 -27.21 -39.42
N ALA A 294 37.04 -26.05 -39.01
CA ALA A 294 37.24 -25.53 -37.64
C ALA A 294 36.95 -26.60 -36.58
N ALA A 295 37.76 -26.61 -35.52
CA ALA A 295 37.79 -27.69 -34.53
C ALA A 295 36.38 -27.98 -33.99
N PRO A 296 35.96 -29.26 -33.88
CA PRO A 296 34.58 -29.63 -33.55
C PRO A 296 34.11 -28.98 -32.25
N ASP A 297 35.00 -28.90 -31.26
CA ASP A 297 34.81 -28.24 -29.97
C ASP A 297 34.22 -26.82 -30.10
N GLN A 298 34.62 -26.01 -31.10
CA GLN A 298 34.09 -24.65 -31.28
C GLN A 298 32.68 -24.65 -31.87
N ASP A 299 32.44 -25.51 -32.86
CA ASP A 299 31.12 -25.69 -33.49
C ASP A 299 30.10 -26.22 -32.48
N ASP A 300 30.52 -27.15 -31.61
CA ASP A 300 29.67 -27.77 -30.60
C ASP A 300 29.51 -26.89 -29.35
N LEU A 301 30.52 -26.13 -28.91
CA LEU A 301 30.35 -25.06 -27.92
C LEU A 301 29.35 -24.00 -28.41
N LEU A 302 29.38 -23.64 -29.69
CA LEU A 302 28.43 -22.68 -30.26
C LEU A 302 27.00 -23.25 -30.28
N ARG A 303 26.83 -24.54 -30.63
CA ARG A 303 25.54 -25.24 -30.49
C ARG A 303 25.04 -25.21 -29.05
N ASP A 304 25.89 -25.53 -28.08
CA ASP A 304 25.50 -25.58 -26.67
C ASP A 304 25.08 -24.20 -26.14
N GLN A 305 25.81 -23.14 -26.52
CA GLN A 305 25.44 -21.75 -26.23
C GLN A 305 24.10 -21.35 -26.88
N MET A 306 23.87 -21.72 -28.15
CA MET A 306 22.58 -21.46 -28.82
C MET A 306 21.43 -22.21 -28.16
N HIS A 307 21.62 -23.47 -27.74
CA HIS A 307 20.61 -24.24 -27.01
C HIS A 307 20.35 -23.66 -25.60
N GLN A 308 21.38 -23.16 -24.92
CA GLN A 308 21.22 -22.50 -23.62
C GLN A 308 20.48 -21.16 -23.72
N LEU A 309 20.80 -20.34 -24.73
CA LEU A 309 20.10 -19.07 -24.99
C LEU A 309 18.64 -19.30 -25.39
N ALA A 310 18.38 -20.27 -26.26
CA ALA A 310 17.02 -20.66 -26.64
C ALA A 310 16.19 -21.12 -25.43
N ALA A 311 16.78 -21.92 -24.53
CA ALA A 311 16.12 -22.34 -23.29
C ALA A 311 15.78 -21.15 -22.36
N GLN A 312 16.66 -20.14 -22.26
CA GLN A 312 16.40 -18.93 -21.47
C GLN A 312 15.27 -18.08 -22.07
N VAL A 313 15.27 -17.87 -23.39
CA VAL A 313 14.21 -17.10 -24.08
C VAL A 313 12.85 -17.79 -23.92
N VAL A 314 12.78 -19.10 -24.15
CA VAL A 314 11.52 -19.87 -24.02
C VAL A 314 11.03 -19.95 -22.57
N ALA A 315 11.94 -20.07 -21.58
CA ALA A 315 11.57 -20.00 -20.17
C ALA A 315 11.08 -18.59 -19.76
N MET A 316 11.59 -17.53 -20.39
CA MET A 316 11.14 -16.15 -20.17
C MET A 316 9.76 -15.90 -20.81
N THR A 317 9.51 -16.37 -22.04
CA THR A 317 8.19 -16.22 -22.67
C THR A 317 7.13 -17.06 -21.96
N ALA A 318 7.43 -18.28 -21.51
CA ALA A 318 6.51 -19.07 -20.69
C ALA A 318 6.10 -18.35 -19.39
N LYS A 319 7.04 -17.65 -18.73
CA LYS A 319 6.74 -16.82 -17.54
C LYS A 319 5.91 -15.57 -17.84
N LEU A 320 5.92 -15.08 -19.08
CA LEU A 320 5.11 -13.93 -19.53
C LEU A 320 3.72 -14.33 -20.06
N GLU A 321 3.61 -15.53 -20.67
CA GLU A 321 2.35 -16.08 -21.19
C GLU A 321 1.52 -16.79 -20.11
N GLY A 322 2.16 -17.34 -19.07
CA GLY A 322 1.49 -17.96 -17.92
C GLY A 322 1.13 -19.44 -18.10
N PRO A 323 0.32 -20.00 -17.17
CA PRO A 323 0.10 -21.45 -17.05
C PRO A 323 -0.68 -22.07 -18.21
N ASP A 324 -1.50 -21.29 -18.91
CA ASP A 324 -2.27 -21.74 -20.09
C ASP A 324 -1.48 -21.61 -21.40
N SER A 325 -0.17 -21.30 -21.33
CA SER A 325 0.66 -21.12 -22.53
C SER A 325 0.80 -22.42 -23.34
N PRO A 326 0.84 -22.33 -24.69
CA PRO A 326 1.10 -23.50 -25.53
C PRO A 326 2.47 -24.12 -25.27
N ILE A 327 3.41 -23.35 -24.72
CA ILE A 327 4.76 -23.78 -24.33
C ILE A 327 4.70 -24.85 -23.22
N GLU A 328 3.93 -24.61 -22.14
CA GLU A 328 3.76 -25.60 -21.07
C GLU A 328 3.11 -26.89 -21.60
N SER A 329 2.11 -26.77 -22.48
CA SER A 329 1.47 -27.93 -23.11
C SER A 329 2.45 -28.77 -23.96
N ALA A 330 3.43 -28.13 -24.58
CA ALA A 330 4.47 -28.79 -25.36
C ALA A 330 5.56 -29.43 -24.47
N LEU A 331 5.94 -28.77 -23.36
CA LEU A 331 6.86 -29.31 -22.36
C LEU A 331 6.29 -30.58 -21.70
N ALA A 332 5.03 -30.54 -21.25
CA ALA A 332 4.34 -31.71 -20.69
C ALA A 332 4.23 -32.87 -21.70
N LYS A 333 3.98 -32.57 -22.98
CA LYS A 333 3.91 -33.59 -24.03
C LYS A 333 5.28 -34.24 -24.31
N ALA A 334 6.37 -33.48 -24.20
CA ALA A 334 7.74 -33.95 -24.40
C ALA A 334 8.22 -34.94 -23.32
N GLU A 335 7.54 -35.04 -22.17
CA GLU A 335 7.88 -36.04 -21.14
C GLU A 335 7.63 -37.50 -21.60
N THR A 336 6.78 -37.69 -22.62
CA THR A 336 6.42 -39.03 -23.15
C THR A 336 7.47 -39.64 -24.08
N SER A 337 8.40 -38.84 -24.62
CA SER A 337 9.48 -39.30 -25.50
C SER A 337 10.78 -39.50 -24.71
N GLY A 338 10.94 -40.69 -24.13
CA GLY A 338 12.05 -41.00 -23.23
C GLY A 338 13.39 -41.31 -23.91
N LYS A 339 14.46 -40.72 -23.36
CA LYS A 339 15.86 -41.20 -23.29
C LYS A 339 16.48 -41.86 -24.55
N GLU A 340 17.34 -41.12 -25.24
CA GLU A 340 18.78 -41.45 -25.36
C GLU A 340 19.57 -40.27 -25.97
N ALA A 341 20.25 -39.50 -25.11
CA ALA A 341 21.19 -38.45 -25.52
C ALA A 341 22.22 -38.21 -24.40
N ALA A 342 23.48 -37.98 -24.75
CA ALA A 342 24.55 -37.69 -23.79
C ALA A 342 24.59 -36.22 -23.30
N LEU A 343 23.76 -35.35 -23.89
CA LEU A 343 23.63 -33.93 -23.55
C LEU A 343 22.17 -33.63 -23.17
N PRO A 344 21.92 -32.79 -22.13
CA PRO A 344 20.57 -32.51 -21.66
C PRO A 344 19.76 -31.75 -22.73
N SER A 345 18.54 -32.21 -22.98
CA SER A 345 17.65 -31.71 -24.02
C SER A 345 17.14 -30.30 -23.73
N LEU A 346 16.65 -29.60 -24.76
CA LEU A 346 16.10 -28.25 -24.62
C LEU A 346 14.96 -28.18 -23.59
N ALA A 347 14.07 -29.18 -23.57
CA ALA A 347 12.95 -29.27 -22.63
C ALA A 347 13.37 -29.56 -21.18
N GLU A 348 14.53 -30.20 -20.96
CA GLU A 348 15.12 -30.36 -19.62
C GLU A 348 15.80 -29.05 -19.17
N ARG A 349 16.51 -28.36 -20.07
CA ARG A 349 17.12 -27.04 -19.79
C ARG A 349 16.08 -25.98 -19.44
N ILE A 350 14.94 -25.96 -20.14
CA ILE A 350 13.82 -25.05 -19.83
C ILE A 350 13.24 -25.33 -18.43
N ARG A 351 12.88 -26.58 -18.13
CA ARG A 351 12.34 -26.96 -16.81
C ARG A 351 13.32 -26.68 -15.66
N ALA A 352 14.62 -26.87 -15.88
CA ALA A 352 15.66 -26.53 -14.91
C ALA A 352 15.76 -25.02 -14.62
N LEU A 353 15.48 -24.16 -15.62
CA LEU A 353 15.42 -22.70 -15.46
C LEU A 353 14.11 -22.24 -14.78
N GLN A 354 13.00 -22.92 -15.05
CA GLN A 354 11.71 -22.65 -14.41
C GLN A 354 11.75 -22.97 -12.91
N GLY A 355 12.14 -24.20 -12.55
CA GLY A 355 12.23 -24.64 -11.15
C GLY A 355 13.24 -23.84 -10.31
N ARG A 356 14.31 -23.33 -10.93
CA ARG A 356 15.30 -22.45 -10.28
C ARG A 356 14.82 -21.01 -10.05
N GLY A 357 13.63 -20.65 -10.53
CA GLY A 357 12.99 -19.36 -10.28
C GLY A 357 11.55 -19.50 -9.79
N ALA A 358 11.32 -20.51 -8.94
CA ALA A 358 10.05 -20.85 -8.28
C ALA A 358 10.25 -21.22 -6.80
N GLY A 359 11.32 -20.70 -6.18
CA GLY A 359 11.68 -20.85 -4.77
C GLY A 359 12.52 -19.66 -4.31
#